data_AF-A0A7S3W9Q3-F1
#
_entry.id   AF-A0A7S3W9Q3-F1
#
_cell.length_a   1.000
_cell.length_b   1.000
_cell.length_c   1.000
_cell.angle_alpha   90.00
_cell.angle_beta   90.00
_cell.angle_gamma   90.00
#
_symmetry.space_group_name_H-M   'P 1'
#
loop_
_entity.id
_entity.type
_entity.pdbx_description
1 polymer ?
#
loop_
_entity_poly.entity_id
_entity_poly.type
_entity_poly.pdbx_seq_one_letter_code
_entity_poly.pdbx_strand_id
1 'polypeptide(L)'
;MPVVELRNVRCAETPSVLVRMSSTSTLTAPAATGRLRVGRVRAFTTRCDQLLASLLLEVVGGMGAIWGCAELSCVRSYSNGDAWRAICGVAGLFFLARWVCVHALRIAASREAEAVSLFILQFLGGASAWWGFSDFAGLRTDYPADCHDVEKYGGSGDARWTPGYDECRNSMLRWRIISGAWLPWFFIWWHREQFLALRASLHLSVGGDNTARYARAAVWCATTFVLEVMGGAASLWSAGEMAGPAGRSLRRGWGDHHFGQPSSEIWRCLCLAVFVLCFVRWLVNAHTLHRRWRDGLPSNFLATQPSGEADLMFSMRLPNVEGAVCAKVPGDGDKPASPIRHEDDTRSSVGCSSAGTVTTQRTQPHGPCGEG
;
A
#
# COMPACT_ATOMS: atom_id res chain seq x y z
N MET A 1 33.37 -12.42 34.72
CA MET A 1 32.34 -12.63 33.68
C MET A 1 31.78 -14.04 33.88
N PRO A 2 30.48 -14.24 34.10
CA PRO A 2 29.94 -15.57 34.30
C PRO A 2 29.79 -16.28 32.93
N VAL A 3 30.30 -17.50 32.88
CA VAL A 3 30.19 -18.42 31.74
C VAL A 3 28.78 -19.00 31.76
N VAL A 4 28.00 -18.74 30.72
CA VAL A 4 26.65 -19.30 30.54
C VAL A 4 26.80 -20.68 29.89
N GLU A 5 26.48 -21.71 30.64
CA GLU A 5 26.49 -23.11 30.22
C GLU A 5 25.23 -23.42 29.38
N LEU A 6 25.41 -23.66 28.08
CA LEU A 6 24.33 -24.05 27.17
C LEU A 6 23.98 -25.53 27.38
N ARG A 7 22.86 -25.79 28.06
CA ARG A 7 22.29 -27.14 28.18
C ARG A 7 21.74 -27.63 26.84
N ASN A 8 22.23 -28.79 26.42
CA ASN A 8 21.72 -29.57 25.29
C ASN A 8 20.22 -29.88 25.42
N VAL A 9 19.42 -29.34 24.50
CA VAL A 9 18.01 -29.71 24.32
C VAL A 9 17.97 -30.96 23.44
N ARG A 10 17.54 -32.09 24.02
CA ARG A 10 17.28 -33.34 23.26
C ARG A 10 15.95 -33.20 22.51
N CYS A 11 15.97 -33.46 21.20
CA CYS A 11 14.76 -33.67 20.41
C CYS A 11 14.09 -34.98 20.86
N ALA A 12 12.84 -34.88 21.31
CA ALA A 12 12.01 -36.02 21.66
C ALA A 12 11.51 -36.75 20.40
N GLU A 13 11.68 -38.07 20.37
CA GLU A 13 11.18 -38.96 19.33
C GLU A 13 9.65 -39.02 19.34
N THR A 14 9.03 -38.82 18.18
CA THR A 14 7.58 -38.94 17.97
C THR A 14 7.14 -40.41 17.95
N PRO A 15 6.10 -40.80 18.72
CA PRO A 15 5.58 -42.16 18.70
C PRO A 15 4.77 -42.46 17.44
N SER A 16 5.03 -43.62 16.86
CA SER A 16 4.35 -44.20 15.70
C SER A 16 2.90 -44.55 16.06
N VAL A 17 1.93 -43.78 15.57
CA VAL A 17 0.51 -44.09 15.73
C VAL A 17 0.08 -45.11 14.68
N LEU A 18 -0.13 -46.34 15.14
CA LEU A 18 -0.66 -47.46 14.36
C LEU A 18 -2.15 -47.21 14.06
N VAL A 19 -2.49 -46.86 12.81
CA VAL A 19 -3.88 -46.68 12.38
C VAL A 19 -4.52 -48.04 12.09
N ARG A 20 -5.46 -48.43 12.94
CA ARG A 20 -6.30 -49.63 12.79
C ARG A 20 -7.42 -49.36 11.79
N MET A 21 -7.33 -49.90 10.58
CA MET A 21 -8.43 -49.87 9.61
C MET A 21 -9.52 -50.86 10.05
N SER A 22 -10.73 -50.35 10.31
CA SER A 22 -11.91 -51.16 10.63
C SER A 22 -12.98 -51.03 9.54
N SER A 23 -13.39 -52.20 9.05
CA SER A 23 -14.72 -52.58 8.56
C SER A 23 -15.46 -51.69 7.54
N THR A 24 -15.44 -52.21 6.31
CA THR A 24 -16.31 -51.95 5.16
C THR A 24 -17.79 -51.88 5.57
N SER A 25 -18.34 -50.67 5.58
CA SER A 25 -19.79 -50.44 5.68
C SER A 25 -20.31 -50.02 4.32
N THR A 26 -21.21 -50.82 3.75
CA THR A 26 -21.87 -50.62 2.46
C THR A 26 -22.79 -49.40 2.54
N LEU A 27 -22.26 -48.23 2.17
CA LEU A 27 -22.97 -46.96 2.20
C LEU A 27 -23.76 -46.75 0.91
N THR A 28 -25.09 -46.79 1.00
CA THR A 28 -26.01 -46.32 -0.04
C THR A 28 -25.72 -44.85 -0.33
N ALA A 29 -25.23 -44.54 -1.54
CA ALA A 29 -24.83 -43.20 -1.95
C ALA A 29 -26.06 -42.27 -2.06
N PRO A 30 -26.23 -41.28 -1.16
CA PRO A 30 -27.26 -40.27 -1.35
C PRO A 30 -26.85 -39.34 -2.50
N ALA A 31 -27.84 -38.83 -3.23
CA ALA A 31 -27.70 -37.89 -4.33
C ALA A 31 -26.96 -36.60 -3.92
N ALA A 32 -25.62 -36.65 -3.90
CA ALA A 32 -24.73 -35.58 -3.42
C ALA A 32 -24.27 -34.62 -4.53
N THR A 33 -24.79 -34.76 -5.75
CA THR A 33 -24.33 -34.03 -6.94
C THR A 33 -24.67 -32.53 -6.94
N GLY A 34 -25.66 -32.09 -6.15
CA GLY A 34 -26.07 -30.68 -6.10
C GLY A 34 -25.19 -29.77 -5.22
N ARG A 35 -24.74 -30.23 -4.05
CA ARG A 35 -24.01 -29.38 -3.09
C ARG A 35 -22.58 -29.06 -3.52
N LEU A 36 -21.95 -29.92 -4.32
CA LEU A 36 -20.57 -29.73 -4.78
C LEU A 36 -20.41 -28.57 -5.77
N ARG A 37 -21.45 -28.23 -6.54
CA ARG A 37 -21.38 -27.14 -7.53
C ARG A 37 -21.41 -25.76 -6.89
N VAL A 38 -22.27 -25.54 -5.88
CA VAL A 38 -22.42 -24.24 -5.21
C VAL A 38 -21.15 -23.85 -4.46
N GLY A 39 -20.48 -24.80 -3.80
CA GLY A 39 -19.22 -24.56 -3.09
C GLY A 39 -18.08 -24.10 -4.00
N ARG A 40 -17.93 -24.72 -5.18
CA ARG A 40 -16.86 -24.39 -6.14
C ARG A 40 -17.05 -22.99 -6.74
N VAL A 41 -18.28 -22.62 -7.10
CA VAL A 41 -18.58 -21.28 -7.64
C VAL A 41 -18.25 -20.21 -6.61
N ARG A 42 -18.69 -20.38 -5.35
CA ARG A 42 -18.41 -19.42 -4.28
C ARG A 42 -16.91 -19.25 -4.02
N ALA A 43 -16.16 -20.36 -3.98
CA ALA A 43 -14.71 -20.32 -3.80
C ALA A 43 -14.01 -19.57 -4.95
N PHE A 44 -14.45 -19.79 -6.19
CA PHE A 44 -13.93 -19.11 -7.36
C PHE A 44 -14.23 -17.60 -7.34
N THR A 45 -15.50 -17.20 -7.11
CA THR A 45 -15.88 -15.78 -7.05
C THR A 45 -15.15 -15.04 -5.95
N THR A 46 -15.00 -15.67 -4.78
CA THR A 46 -14.23 -15.10 -3.68
C THR A 46 -12.76 -14.94 -4.05
N ARG A 47 -12.14 -15.91 -4.72
CA ARG A 47 -10.74 -15.77 -5.17
C ARG A 47 -10.56 -14.65 -6.22
N CYS A 48 -11.50 -14.51 -7.16
CA CYS A 48 -11.45 -13.43 -8.15
C CYS A 48 -11.60 -12.06 -7.50
N ASP A 49 -12.56 -11.89 -6.59
CA ASP A 49 -12.75 -10.66 -5.82
C ASP A 49 -11.47 -10.26 -5.07
N GLN A 50 -10.80 -11.24 -4.46
CA GLN A 50 -9.55 -11.03 -3.73
C GLN A 50 -8.41 -10.56 -4.63
N LEU A 51 -8.25 -11.19 -5.80
CA LEU A 51 -7.21 -10.82 -6.75
C LEU A 51 -7.47 -9.43 -7.36
N LEU A 52 -8.73 -9.10 -7.65
CA LEU A 52 -9.10 -7.78 -8.16
C LEU A 52 -8.89 -6.70 -7.10
N ALA A 53 -9.30 -6.97 -5.85
CA ALA A 53 -9.07 -6.06 -4.74
C ALA A 53 -7.57 -5.84 -4.48
N SER A 54 -6.75 -6.90 -4.49
CA SER A 54 -5.30 -6.73 -4.30
C SER A 54 -4.62 -6.04 -5.48
N LEU A 55 -5.05 -6.31 -6.71
CA LEU A 55 -4.54 -5.59 -7.89
C LEU A 55 -4.88 -4.09 -7.80
N LEU A 56 -6.13 -3.76 -7.46
CA LEU A 56 -6.57 -2.38 -7.30
C LEU A 56 -5.82 -1.68 -6.16
N LEU A 57 -5.69 -2.32 -5.01
CA LEU A 57 -5.13 -1.68 -3.82
C LEU A 57 -3.61 -1.64 -3.83
N GLU A 58 -2.92 -2.67 -4.34
CA GLU A 58 -1.45 -2.68 -4.36
C GLU A 58 -0.88 -2.01 -5.60
N VAL A 59 -1.41 -2.30 -6.79
CA VAL A 59 -0.83 -1.76 -8.04
C VAL A 59 -1.36 -0.36 -8.31
N VAL A 60 -2.68 -0.24 -8.42
CA VAL A 60 -3.31 1.06 -8.70
C VAL A 60 -3.19 1.97 -7.49
N GLY A 61 -3.33 1.43 -6.28
CA GLY A 61 -3.12 2.16 -5.03
C GLY A 61 -1.68 2.64 -4.84
N GLY A 62 -0.67 1.83 -5.19
CA GLY A 62 0.73 2.28 -5.14
C GLY A 62 1.02 3.42 -6.10
N MET A 63 0.45 3.35 -7.31
CA MET A 63 0.52 4.42 -8.30
C MET A 63 -0.19 5.70 -7.81
N GLY A 64 -1.42 5.57 -7.31
CA GLY A 64 -2.21 6.66 -6.74
C GLY A 64 -1.59 7.28 -5.49
N ALA A 65 -0.91 6.49 -4.66
CA ALA A 65 -0.22 6.95 -3.46
C ALA A 65 0.81 8.02 -3.79
N ILE A 66 1.68 7.75 -4.77
CA ILE A 66 2.72 8.68 -5.21
C ILE A 66 2.08 9.91 -5.87
N TRP A 67 1.10 9.70 -6.75
CA TRP A 67 0.40 10.79 -7.45
C TRP A 67 -0.25 11.79 -6.49
N GLY A 68 -1.06 11.29 -5.57
CA GLY A 68 -1.78 12.13 -4.62
C GLY A 68 -0.87 12.77 -3.58
N CYS A 69 0.19 12.09 -3.12
CA CYS A 69 1.19 12.71 -2.23
C CYS A 69 2.01 13.81 -2.93
N ALA A 70 2.36 13.62 -4.21
CA ALA A 70 3.06 14.65 -4.97
C ALA A 70 2.18 15.91 -5.15
N GLU A 71 0.88 15.72 -5.36
CA GLU A 71 -0.08 16.82 -5.39
C GLU A 71 -0.26 17.46 -4.02
N LEU A 72 -0.48 16.67 -2.96
CA LEU A 72 -0.67 17.12 -1.58
C LEU A 72 0.50 18.00 -1.09
N SER A 73 1.72 17.59 -1.41
CA SER A 73 2.97 18.28 -1.04
C SER A 73 3.35 19.42 -1.98
N CYS A 74 2.50 19.76 -2.97
CA CYS A 74 2.75 20.81 -3.98
C CYS A 74 4.02 20.59 -4.83
N VAL A 75 4.58 19.38 -4.88
CA VAL A 75 5.75 19.08 -5.73
C VAL A 75 5.32 18.85 -7.18
N ARG A 76 4.09 18.37 -7.37
CA ARG A 76 3.42 18.32 -8.67
C ARG A 76 2.72 19.65 -8.95
N SER A 77 3.05 20.23 -10.10
CA SER A 77 2.43 21.42 -10.67
C SER A 77 1.94 21.11 -12.09
N TYR A 78 1.33 22.10 -12.74
CA TYR A 78 0.94 22.00 -14.13
C TYR A 78 2.15 21.71 -15.06
N SER A 79 3.23 22.46 -14.89
CA SER A 79 4.39 22.42 -15.80
C SER A 79 5.15 21.10 -15.76
N ASN A 80 5.07 20.34 -14.65
CA ASN A 80 5.75 19.06 -14.49
C ASN A 80 4.80 17.86 -14.42
N GLY A 81 3.52 18.03 -14.75
CA GLY A 81 2.50 16.98 -14.61
C GLY A 81 2.82 15.70 -15.40
N ASP A 82 3.36 15.82 -16.61
CA ASP A 82 3.73 14.66 -17.44
C ASP A 82 4.91 13.87 -16.87
N ALA A 83 5.89 14.55 -16.25
CA ALA A 83 6.98 13.89 -15.55
C ALA A 83 6.47 13.05 -14.37
N TRP A 84 5.52 13.59 -13.61
CA TRP A 84 4.86 12.85 -12.52
C TRP A 84 4.04 11.67 -13.02
N ARG A 85 3.41 11.75 -14.20
CA ARG A 85 2.70 10.61 -14.80
C ARG A 85 3.68 9.47 -15.12
N ALA A 86 4.83 9.80 -15.69
CA ALA A 86 5.87 8.82 -15.97
C ALA A 86 6.42 8.18 -14.67
N ILE A 87 6.71 8.98 -13.65
CA ILE A 87 7.18 8.49 -12.33
C ILE A 87 6.15 7.54 -11.72
N CYS A 88 4.88 7.92 -11.71
CA CYS A 88 3.82 7.07 -11.16
C CYS A 88 3.63 5.80 -12.00
N GLY A 89 3.75 5.89 -13.33
CA GLY A 89 3.72 4.73 -14.22
C GLY A 89 4.84 3.73 -13.92
N VAL A 90 6.08 4.21 -13.71
CA VAL A 90 7.21 3.36 -13.30
C VAL A 90 6.95 2.70 -11.94
N ALA A 91 6.43 3.44 -10.97
CA ALA A 91 6.03 2.86 -9.70
C ALA A 91 4.92 1.81 -9.84
N GLY A 92 3.91 2.08 -10.68
CA GLY A 92 2.86 1.12 -11.01
C GLY A 92 3.42 -0.16 -11.62
N LEU A 93 4.41 -0.07 -12.52
CA LEU A 93 5.10 -1.24 -13.06
C LEU A 93 5.87 -2.02 -11.98
N PHE A 94 6.53 -1.33 -11.04
CA PHE A 94 7.17 -1.97 -9.89
C PHE A 94 6.16 -2.75 -9.04
N PHE A 95 5.03 -2.14 -8.67
CA PHE A 95 3.98 -2.82 -7.90
C PHE A 95 3.32 -3.95 -8.68
N LEU A 96 3.15 -3.80 -10.00
CA LEU A 96 2.63 -4.86 -10.85
C LEU A 96 3.57 -6.06 -10.90
N ALA A 97 4.88 -5.83 -11.10
CA ALA A 97 5.87 -6.89 -11.08
C ALA A 97 5.89 -7.64 -9.74
N ARG A 98 5.86 -6.88 -8.63
CA ARG A 98 5.73 -7.43 -7.28
C ARG A 98 4.46 -8.27 -7.13
N TRP A 99 3.31 -7.73 -7.54
CA TRP A 99 2.01 -8.40 -7.45
C TRP A 99 2.00 -9.71 -8.24
N VAL A 100 2.57 -9.72 -9.46
CA VAL A 100 2.71 -10.93 -10.28
C VAL A 100 3.60 -11.96 -9.59
N CYS A 101 4.76 -11.56 -9.05
CA CYS A 101 5.65 -12.45 -8.31
C CYS A 101 4.93 -13.10 -7.12
N VAL A 102 4.25 -12.31 -6.29
CA VAL A 102 3.61 -12.79 -5.06
C VAL A 102 2.34 -13.61 -5.37
N HIS A 103 1.42 -13.08 -6.17
CA HIS A 103 0.10 -13.69 -6.35
C HIS A 103 0.03 -14.69 -7.50
N ALA A 104 0.68 -14.42 -8.63
CA ALA A 104 0.63 -15.30 -9.80
C ALA A 104 1.70 -16.40 -9.74
N LEU A 105 2.93 -16.05 -9.37
CA LEU A 105 4.07 -16.97 -9.35
C LEU A 105 4.34 -17.62 -7.98
N ARG A 106 3.72 -17.12 -6.91
CA ARG A 106 3.94 -17.58 -5.52
C ARG A 106 5.40 -17.46 -5.07
N ILE A 107 6.13 -16.49 -5.63
CA ILE A 107 7.50 -16.14 -5.25
C ILE A 107 7.43 -15.08 -4.16
N ALA A 108 8.06 -15.34 -3.02
CA ALA A 108 8.18 -14.35 -1.96
C ALA A 108 8.96 -13.13 -2.46
N ALA A 109 8.42 -11.92 -2.26
CA ALA A 109 9.16 -10.71 -2.58
C ALA A 109 10.34 -10.53 -1.60
N SER A 110 11.37 -9.80 -2.04
CA SER A 110 12.49 -9.48 -1.16
C SER A 110 12.00 -8.65 0.04
N ARG A 111 12.66 -8.82 1.19
CA ARG A 111 12.35 -8.09 2.42
C ARG A 111 12.38 -6.57 2.24
N GLU A 112 13.28 -6.07 1.41
CA GLU A 112 13.41 -4.66 1.08
C GLU A 112 12.26 -4.17 0.20
N ALA A 113 11.90 -4.94 -0.83
CA ALA A 113 10.77 -4.61 -1.70
C ALA A 113 9.45 -4.62 -0.92
N GLU A 114 9.27 -5.56 0.01
CA GLU A 114 8.17 -5.55 0.97
C GLU A 114 8.19 -4.25 1.77
N ALA A 115 9.26 -3.95 2.51
CA ALA A 115 9.32 -2.75 3.35
C ALA A 115 8.99 -1.45 2.60
N VAL A 116 9.53 -1.28 1.39
CA VAL A 116 9.23 -0.12 0.53
C VAL A 116 7.76 -0.11 0.07
N SER A 117 7.25 -1.25 -0.37
CA SER A 117 5.85 -1.37 -0.82
C SER A 117 4.88 -1.07 0.30
N LEU A 118 5.15 -1.64 1.47
CA LEU A 118 4.40 -1.42 2.69
C LEU A 118 4.40 0.09 3.04
N PHE A 119 5.56 0.76 3.01
CA PHE A 119 5.68 2.20 3.32
C PHE A 119 4.85 3.04 2.34
N ILE A 120 4.99 2.79 1.04
CA ILE A 120 4.24 3.54 0.03
C ILE A 120 2.74 3.28 0.17
N LEU A 121 2.31 2.02 0.33
CA LEU A 121 0.89 1.68 0.35
C LEU A 121 0.17 2.10 1.63
N GLN A 122 0.81 1.98 2.79
CA GLN A 122 0.18 2.37 4.05
C GLN A 122 0.35 3.85 4.36
N PHE A 123 1.59 4.35 4.32
CA PHE A 123 1.86 5.72 4.74
C PHE A 123 1.45 6.72 3.66
N LEU A 124 2.02 6.61 2.47
CA LEU A 124 1.65 7.51 1.37
C LEU A 124 0.24 7.20 0.85
N GLY A 125 -0.13 5.93 0.76
CA GLY A 125 -1.44 5.50 0.29
C GLY A 125 -2.57 5.92 1.23
N GLY A 126 -2.37 5.95 2.55
CA GLY A 126 -3.36 6.46 3.49
C GLY A 126 -3.66 7.95 3.31
N ALA A 127 -2.62 8.78 3.24
CA ALA A 127 -2.77 10.21 3.00
C ALA A 127 -3.35 10.52 1.61
N SER A 128 -2.86 9.82 0.58
CA SER A 128 -3.35 9.95 -0.80
C SER A 128 -4.78 9.45 -0.97
N ALA A 129 -5.17 8.38 -0.27
CA ALA A 129 -6.55 7.86 -0.29
C ALA A 129 -7.54 8.92 0.18
N TRP A 130 -7.26 9.60 1.29
CA TRP A 130 -8.08 10.70 1.77
C TRP A 130 -8.11 11.87 0.79
N TRP A 131 -6.94 12.28 0.29
CA TRP A 131 -6.82 13.37 -0.69
C TRP A 131 -7.62 13.07 -1.97
N GLY A 132 -7.38 11.92 -2.59
CA GLY A 132 -8.06 11.49 -3.82
C GLY A 132 -9.55 11.24 -3.61
N PHE A 133 -9.96 10.72 -2.46
CA PHE A 133 -11.39 10.59 -2.13
C PHE A 133 -12.07 11.96 -2.01
N SER A 134 -11.43 12.92 -1.34
CA SER A 134 -11.98 14.28 -1.21
C SER A 134 -12.15 14.97 -2.57
N ASP A 135 -11.28 14.63 -3.53
CA ASP A 135 -11.44 15.02 -4.95
C ASP A 135 -12.63 14.36 -5.58
N PHE A 136 -12.68 13.03 -5.52
CA PHE A 136 -13.76 12.23 -6.09
C PHE A 136 -15.13 12.66 -5.54
N ALA A 137 -15.23 12.92 -4.24
CA ALA A 137 -16.46 13.34 -3.57
C ALA A 137 -16.82 14.82 -3.83
N GLY A 138 -15.98 15.56 -4.55
CA GLY A 138 -16.17 16.99 -4.81
C GLY A 138 -15.98 17.88 -3.59
N LEU A 139 -15.53 17.32 -2.46
CA LEU A 139 -15.41 18.02 -1.19
C LEU A 139 -14.29 19.06 -1.23
N ARG A 140 -13.20 18.77 -1.95
CA ARG A 140 -12.05 19.68 -2.08
C ARG A 140 -12.18 20.68 -3.24
N THR A 141 -13.25 20.61 -4.01
CA THR A 141 -13.45 21.47 -5.18
C THR A 141 -14.48 22.52 -4.83
N ASP A 142 -14.01 23.72 -4.52
CA ASP A 142 -14.87 24.88 -4.23
C ASP A 142 -14.56 25.93 -5.29
N TYR A 143 -15.47 26.07 -6.27
CA TYR A 143 -15.41 27.16 -7.23
C TYR A 143 -16.24 28.32 -6.69
N PRO A 144 -15.68 29.54 -6.60
CA PRO A 144 -16.45 30.74 -6.36
C PRO A 144 -17.62 30.83 -7.34
N ALA A 145 -18.79 31.29 -6.87
CA ALA A 145 -20.00 31.35 -7.68
C ALA A 145 -19.85 32.28 -8.90
N ASP A 146 -19.01 33.30 -8.78
CA ASP A 146 -18.67 34.30 -9.80
C ASP A 146 -17.61 33.82 -10.80
N CYS A 147 -17.02 32.63 -10.62
CA CYS A 147 -16.01 32.11 -11.52
C CYS A 147 -16.53 31.90 -12.96
N HIS A 148 -17.84 31.74 -13.12
CA HIS A 148 -18.50 31.58 -14.42
C HIS A 148 -18.71 32.89 -15.17
N ASP A 149 -18.78 34.01 -14.46
CA ASP A 149 -19.11 35.33 -15.04
C ASP A 149 -17.87 36.02 -15.63
N VAL A 150 -16.68 35.51 -15.32
CA VAL A 150 -15.42 36.00 -15.87
C VAL A 150 -15.23 35.44 -17.28
N GLU A 151 -15.86 36.09 -18.28
CA GLU A 151 -15.68 35.87 -19.73
C GLU A 151 -14.20 35.88 -20.20
N LYS A 152 -13.27 36.29 -19.33
CA LYS A 152 -11.83 36.39 -19.63
C LYS A 152 -11.11 35.05 -19.76
N TYR A 153 -11.69 33.92 -19.35
CA TYR A 153 -11.05 32.61 -19.48
C TYR A 153 -11.25 31.99 -20.87
N GLY A 154 -10.92 32.77 -21.91
CA GLY A 154 -10.87 32.36 -23.32
C GLY A 154 -9.69 31.44 -23.64
N GLY A 155 -9.40 30.47 -22.79
CA GLY A 155 -8.44 29.42 -23.07
C GLY A 155 -9.00 28.47 -24.12
N SER A 156 -8.31 28.34 -25.25
CA SER A 156 -8.64 27.35 -26.28
C SER A 156 -8.83 25.97 -25.63
N GLY A 157 -9.94 25.29 -25.97
CA GLY A 157 -10.46 24.08 -25.31
C GLY A 157 -9.58 22.82 -25.31
N ASP A 158 -8.28 22.97 -25.60
CA ASP A 158 -7.24 21.93 -25.50
C ASP A 158 -6.29 22.14 -24.31
N ALA A 159 -6.38 23.26 -23.60
CA ALA A 159 -5.59 23.47 -22.39
C ALA A 159 -5.99 22.43 -21.33
N ARG A 160 -5.02 21.58 -20.98
CA ARG A 160 -5.15 20.40 -20.09
C ARG A 160 -5.70 20.73 -18.69
N TRP A 161 -5.74 22.02 -18.37
CA TRP A 161 -6.44 22.70 -17.29
C TRP A 161 -6.85 24.06 -17.86
N THR A 162 -8.10 24.50 -17.70
CA THR A 162 -8.54 25.78 -18.28
C THR A 162 -7.73 26.92 -17.65
N PRO A 163 -7.01 27.75 -18.44
CA PRO A 163 -6.29 28.92 -17.93
C PRO A 163 -7.30 29.84 -17.24
N GLY A 164 -7.24 29.91 -15.93
CA GLY A 164 -8.27 30.56 -15.09
C GLY A 164 -8.62 29.81 -13.82
N TYR A 165 -8.29 28.52 -13.77
CA TYR A 165 -8.38 27.75 -12.53
C TYR A 165 -7.45 28.29 -11.43
N ASP A 166 -6.37 28.99 -11.76
CA ASP A 166 -5.40 29.47 -10.76
C ASP A 166 -5.94 30.65 -9.94
N GLU A 167 -6.76 31.52 -10.53
CA GLU A 167 -7.38 32.66 -9.85
C GLU A 167 -8.72 32.28 -9.18
N CYS A 168 -9.47 31.34 -9.78
CA CYS A 168 -10.73 30.84 -9.23
C CYS A 168 -10.59 29.69 -8.21
N ARG A 169 -9.40 29.15 -7.93
CA ARG A 169 -9.25 28.05 -6.95
C ARG A 169 -9.05 28.60 -5.54
N ASN A 170 -10.12 28.88 -4.82
CA ASN A 170 -10.00 29.47 -3.48
C ASN A 170 -10.11 28.50 -2.27
N SER A 171 -9.88 27.19 -2.42
CA SER A 171 -9.98 26.29 -1.24
C SER A 171 -8.94 25.18 -1.10
N MET A 172 -7.82 25.26 -1.80
CA MET A 172 -6.78 24.24 -1.66
C MET A 172 -6.17 24.19 -0.25
N LEU A 173 -6.00 25.32 0.44
CA LEU A 173 -5.23 25.34 1.69
C LEU A 173 -5.92 24.57 2.82
N ARG A 174 -7.23 24.72 3.00
CA ARG A 174 -7.98 24.03 4.07
C ARG A 174 -7.91 22.51 3.91
N TRP A 175 -8.20 22.02 2.71
CA TRP A 175 -8.15 20.58 2.43
C TRP A 175 -6.74 20.01 2.43
N ARG A 176 -5.74 20.81 2.05
CA ARG A 176 -4.32 20.44 2.22
C ARG A 176 -3.95 20.30 3.69
N ILE A 177 -4.40 21.20 4.56
CA ILE A 177 -4.16 21.10 6.01
C ILE A 177 -4.83 19.83 6.57
N ILE A 178 -6.10 19.60 6.25
CA ILE A 178 -6.85 18.41 6.70
C ILE A 178 -6.17 17.13 6.21
N SER A 179 -5.82 17.06 4.93
CA SER A 179 -5.16 15.88 4.34
C SER A 179 -3.71 15.74 4.82
N GLY A 180 -3.04 16.86 5.06
CA GLY A 180 -1.71 16.91 5.64
C GLY A 180 -1.68 16.39 7.07
N ALA A 181 -2.76 16.55 7.85
CA ALA A 181 -2.90 15.96 9.18
C ALA A 181 -3.04 14.43 9.16
N TRP A 182 -3.47 13.84 8.04
CA TRP A 182 -3.48 12.39 7.87
C TRP A 182 -2.09 11.79 7.67
N LEU A 183 -1.12 12.54 7.12
CA LEU A 183 0.27 12.07 7.01
C LEU A 183 0.87 11.68 8.38
N PRO A 184 0.96 12.54 9.40
CA PRO A 184 1.51 12.16 10.69
C PRO A 184 0.70 11.05 11.36
N TRP A 185 -0.63 11.00 11.15
CA TRP A 185 -1.45 9.88 11.62
C TRP A 185 -0.99 8.55 11.04
N PHE A 186 -0.90 8.45 9.71
CA PHE A 186 -0.47 7.23 9.04
C PHE A 186 1.00 6.90 9.32
N PHE A 187 1.84 7.90 9.59
CA PHE A 187 3.22 7.69 10.04
C PHE A 187 3.26 7.05 11.44
N ILE A 188 2.48 7.56 12.39
CA ILE A 188 2.37 6.98 13.74
C ILE A 188 1.79 5.57 13.66
N TRP A 189 0.76 5.37 12.82
CA TRP A 189 0.15 4.07 12.58
C TRP A 189 1.14 3.07 11.98
N TRP A 190 1.93 3.51 11.00
CA TRP A 190 3.00 2.73 10.38
C TRP A 190 4.05 2.28 11.41
N HIS A 191 4.44 3.17 12.32
CA HIS A 191 5.38 2.88 13.40
C HIS A 191 4.75 2.14 14.60
N ARG A 192 3.45 1.80 14.57
CA ARG A 192 2.75 1.24 15.74
C ARG A 192 3.44 0.01 16.33
N GLU A 193 3.98 -0.88 15.50
CA GLU A 193 4.62 -2.12 15.97
C GLU A 193 5.91 -1.80 16.73
N GLN A 194 6.66 -0.79 16.26
CA GLN A 194 7.84 -0.28 16.95
C GLN A 194 7.46 0.39 18.28
N PHE A 195 6.35 1.13 18.30
CA PHE A 195 5.83 1.71 19.53
C PHE A 195 5.34 0.64 20.52
N LEU A 196 4.70 -0.43 20.04
CA LEU A 196 4.27 -1.56 20.87
C LEU A 196 5.48 -2.33 21.43
N ALA A 197 6.51 -2.56 20.61
CA ALA A 197 7.75 -3.17 21.05
C ALA A 197 8.47 -2.32 22.11
N LEU A 198 8.64 -1.02 21.85
CA LEU A 198 9.22 -0.06 22.80
C LEU A 198 8.43 -0.05 24.11
N ARG A 199 7.11 -0.06 24.01
CA ARG A 199 6.22 -0.08 25.18
C ARG A 199 6.36 -1.37 26.00
N ALA A 200 6.53 -2.52 25.33
CA ALA A 200 6.81 -3.78 25.99
C ALA A 200 8.16 -3.73 26.73
N SER A 201 9.19 -3.15 26.11
CA SER A 201 10.50 -2.92 26.73
C SER A 201 10.46 -1.97 27.94
N LEU A 202 9.53 -1.00 27.94
CA LEU A 202 9.36 -0.05 29.04
C LEU A 202 8.46 -0.55 30.18
N HIS A 203 7.99 -1.81 30.13
CA HIS A 203 7.07 -2.39 31.12
C HIS A 203 5.82 -1.52 31.42
N LEU A 204 5.37 -0.73 30.43
CA LEU A 204 4.19 0.12 30.57
C LEU A 204 2.92 -0.75 30.50
N SER A 205 2.53 -1.25 31.67
CA SER A 205 1.24 -1.88 31.91
C SER A 205 0.14 -0.85 31.62
N VAL A 206 -0.57 -1.01 30.49
CA VAL A 206 -1.87 -0.34 30.34
C VAL A 206 -2.86 -1.30 30.94
N GLY A 207 -3.52 -0.86 32.01
CA GLY A 207 -4.60 -1.59 32.64
C GLY A 207 -5.57 -2.11 31.58
N GLY A 208 -6.10 -3.31 31.82
CA GLY A 208 -6.99 -4.04 30.90
C GLY A 208 -8.36 -3.39 30.70
N ASP A 209 -8.45 -2.07 30.70
CA ASP A 209 -9.68 -1.33 30.60
C ASP A 209 -10.34 -1.57 29.23
N ASN A 210 -11.63 -1.88 29.26
CA ASN A 210 -12.41 -2.19 28.07
C ASN A 210 -12.41 -1.00 27.11
N THR A 211 -12.36 0.22 27.64
CA THR A 211 -12.24 1.48 26.87
C THR A 211 -11.06 1.46 25.91
N ALA A 212 -9.87 1.04 26.37
CA ALA A 212 -8.67 0.98 25.53
C ALA A 212 -8.75 -0.11 24.45
N ARG A 213 -9.57 -1.15 24.65
CA ARG A 213 -9.84 -2.16 23.62
C ARG A 213 -10.73 -1.56 22.52
N TYR A 214 -11.86 -0.95 22.90
CA TYR A 214 -12.77 -0.33 21.93
C TYR A 214 -12.10 0.80 21.14
N ALA A 215 -11.30 1.64 21.79
CA ALA A 215 -10.54 2.69 21.11
C ALA A 215 -9.60 2.11 20.04
N ARG A 216 -8.86 1.03 20.35
CA ARG A 216 -7.99 0.36 19.37
C ARG A 216 -8.77 -0.24 18.21
N ALA A 217 -9.94 -0.83 18.48
CA ALA A 217 -10.83 -1.34 17.43
C ALA A 217 -11.30 -0.21 16.52
N ALA A 218 -11.74 0.92 17.09
CA ALA A 218 -12.21 2.07 16.34
C ALA A 218 -11.11 2.66 15.44
N VAL A 219 -9.91 2.84 15.97
CA VAL A 219 -8.72 3.31 15.23
C VAL A 219 -8.37 2.35 14.09
N TRP A 220 -8.42 1.03 14.35
CA TRP A 220 -8.18 0.02 13.32
C TRP A 220 -9.25 0.04 12.22
N CYS A 221 -10.53 0.13 12.59
CA CYS A 221 -11.64 0.24 11.65
C CYS A 221 -11.51 1.51 10.80
N ALA A 222 -11.22 2.66 11.41
CA ALA A 222 -11.04 3.92 10.70
C ALA A 222 -9.87 3.84 9.70
N THR A 223 -8.72 3.34 10.14
CA THR A 223 -7.53 3.25 9.28
C THR A 223 -7.73 2.28 8.12
N THR A 224 -8.32 1.10 8.36
CA THR A 224 -8.60 0.13 7.29
C THR A 224 -9.70 0.61 6.35
N PHE A 225 -10.69 1.35 6.84
CA PHE A 225 -11.70 1.98 6.00
C PHE A 225 -11.06 2.99 5.03
N VAL A 226 -10.16 3.85 5.52
CA VAL A 226 -9.45 4.81 4.66
C VAL A 226 -8.60 4.08 3.63
N LEU A 227 -7.83 3.07 4.01
CA LEU A 227 -6.95 2.35 3.08
C LEU A 227 -7.70 1.49 2.07
N GLU A 228 -8.71 0.72 2.49
CA GLU A 228 -9.40 -0.24 1.62
C GLU A 228 -10.56 0.38 0.85
N VAL A 229 -11.39 1.18 1.51
CA VAL A 229 -12.62 1.71 0.93
C VAL A 229 -12.33 3.01 0.19
N MET A 230 -11.79 4.00 0.91
CA MET A 230 -11.46 5.28 0.29
C MET A 230 -10.29 5.12 -0.68
N GLY A 231 -9.28 4.34 -0.30
CA GLY A 231 -8.10 4.08 -1.13
C GLY A 231 -8.42 3.34 -2.43
N GLY A 232 -9.37 2.40 -2.42
CA GLY A 232 -9.82 1.72 -3.65
C GLY A 232 -10.47 2.68 -4.65
N ALA A 233 -11.36 3.56 -4.18
CA ALA A 233 -12.00 4.55 -5.04
C ALA A 233 -11.02 5.65 -5.48
N ALA A 234 -10.21 6.16 -4.55
CA ALA A 234 -9.21 7.19 -4.80
C ALA A 234 -8.12 6.70 -5.77
N SER A 235 -7.70 5.44 -5.69
CA SER A 235 -6.69 4.88 -6.59
C SER A 235 -7.21 4.81 -8.02
N LEU A 236 -8.45 4.35 -8.24
CA LEU A 236 -9.09 4.35 -9.56
C LEU A 236 -9.23 5.78 -10.10
N TRP A 237 -9.64 6.70 -9.24
CA TRP A 237 -9.72 8.12 -9.58
C TRP A 237 -8.37 8.66 -10.01
N SER A 238 -7.30 8.47 -9.23
CA SER A 238 -5.94 8.86 -9.64
C SER A 238 -5.49 8.16 -10.92
N ALA A 239 -5.83 6.88 -11.11
CA ALA A 239 -5.52 6.14 -12.33
C ALA A 239 -6.14 6.78 -13.57
N GLY A 240 -7.38 7.25 -13.49
CA GLY A 240 -7.99 8.02 -14.57
C GLY A 240 -7.24 9.33 -14.86
N GLU A 241 -6.55 9.92 -13.87
CA GLU A 241 -5.72 11.12 -14.06
C GLU A 241 -4.44 10.84 -14.84
N MET A 242 -3.84 9.68 -14.55
CA MET A 242 -2.54 9.26 -15.05
C MET A 242 -2.64 8.54 -16.39
N ALA A 243 -3.66 7.70 -16.54
CA ALA A 243 -3.95 7.02 -17.79
C ALA A 243 -4.57 8.03 -18.74
N GLY A 244 -3.91 8.26 -19.87
CA GLY A 244 -4.49 8.89 -21.04
C GLY A 244 -3.42 9.35 -22.04
N PRO A 245 -3.76 9.34 -23.34
CA PRO A 245 -2.78 9.52 -24.41
C PRO A 245 -2.28 10.97 -24.49
N ALA A 246 -0.99 11.14 -24.78
CA ALA A 246 -0.37 12.44 -25.06
C ALA A 246 -0.59 13.51 -23.96
N GLY A 247 -0.57 13.10 -22.68
CA GLY A 247 -0.75 14.00 -21.54
C GLY A 247 -2.19 14.45 -21.30
N ARG A 248 -3.16 13.92 -22.07
CA ARG A 248 -4.59 14.09 -21.78
C ARG A 248 -4.96 13.08 -20.70
N SER A 249 -5.59 13.54 -19.62
CA SER A 249 -6.15 12.64 -18.64
C SER A 249 -7.43 11.98 -19.18
N LEU A 250 -7.65 10.69 -18.88
CA LEU A 250 -8.91 10.02 -19.16
C LEU A 250 -10.07 10.58 -18.31
N ARG A 251 -9.79 11.18 -17.15
CA ARG A 251 -10.77 11.88 -16.32
C ARG A 251 -10.56 13.39 -16.37
N ARG A 252 -11.66 14.13 -16.45
CA ARG A 252 -11.67 15.58 -16.28
C ARG A 252 -12.07 15.94 -14.85
N GLY A 253 -11.67 17.11 -14.38
CA GLY A 253 -11.90 17.61 -13.03
C GLY A 253 -13.39 17.77 -12.68
N TRP A 254 -13.67 18.14 -11.44
CA TRP A 254 -14.99 18.59 -11.04
C TRP A 254 -15.31 19.93 -11.72
N GLY A 255 -16.58 20.17 -12.08
CA GLY A 255 -16.99 21.45 -12.68
C GLY A 255 -16.59 21.67 -14.14
N ASP A 256 -15.71 20.86 -14.73
CA ASP A 256 -15.23 21.02 -16.11
C ASP A 256 -16.37 21.13 -17.16
N HIS A 257 -17.53 20.50 -16.90
CA HIS A 257 -18.71 20.62 -17.75
C HIS A 257 -19.28 22.03 -17.87
N HIS A 258 -19.14 22.85 -16.82
CA HIS A 258 -19.51 24.27 -16.86
C HIS A 258 -18.55 25.10 -17.73
N PHE A 259 -17.38 24.55 -18.07
CA PHE A 259 -16.39 25.17 -18.96
C PHE A 259 -16.42 24.54 -20.37
N GLY A 260 -17.55 23.95 -20.77
CA GLY A 260 -17.74 23.38 -22.11
C GLY A 260 -17.01 22.06 -22.35
N GLN A 261 -16.45 21.43 -21.32
CA GLN A 261 -15.80 20.14 -21.43
C GLN A 261 -16.81 18.99 -21.21
N PRO A 262 -16.72 17.85 -21.91
CA PRO A 262 -17.59 16.70 -21.63
C PRO A 262 -17.45 16.26 -20.15
N SER A 263 -18.59 16.06 -19.47
CA SER A 263 -18.60 15.71 -18.05
C SER A 263 -17.93 14.35 -17.81
N SER A 264 -17.11 14.26 -16.76
CA SER A 264 -16.40 13.04 -16.35
C SER A 264 -17.28 12.07 -15.55
N GLU A 265 -18.60 12.09 -15.75
CA GLU A 265 -19.58 11.34 -14.96
C GLU A 265 -19.33 9.84 -14.98
N ILE A 266 -18.86 9.29 -16.11
CA ILE A 266 -18.53 7.87 -16.23
C ILE A 266 -17.47 7.47 -15.20
N TRP A 267 -16.39 8.24 -15.05
CA TRP A 267 -15.33 7.95 -14.07
C TRP A 267 -15.83 8.06 -12.63
N ARG A 268 -16.74 9.00 -12.35
CA ARG A 268 -17.35 9.12 -11.02
C ARG A 268 -18.23 7.90 -10.71
N CYS A 269 -19.05 7.46 -11.67
CA CYS A 269 -19.85 6.26 -11.53
C CYS A 269 -18.97 5.02 -11.30
N LEU A 270 -17.84 4.89 -12.01
CA LEU A 270 -16.89 3.80 -11.81
C LEU A 270 -16.23 3.86 -10.42
N CYS A 271 -15.78 5.04 -9.98
CA CYS A 271 -15.20 5.20 -8.65
C CYS A 271 -16.22 4.96 -7.53
N LEU A 272 -17.48 5.39 -7.72
CA LEU A 272 -18.58 5.11 -6.80
C LEU A 272 -18.89 3.60 -6.74
N ALA A 273 -18.92 2.91 -7.88
CA ALA A 273 -19.11 1.46 -7.92
C ALA A 273 -17.98 0.75 -7.15
N VAL A 274 -16.73 1.13 -7.38
CA VAL A 274 -15.57 0.61 -6.64
C VAL A 274 -15.68 0.92 -5.15
N PHE A 275 -16.06 2.14 -4.76
CA PHE A 275 -16.27 2.51 -3.37
C PHE A 275 -17.29 1.58 -2.70
N VAL A 276 -18.45 1.36 -3.34
CA VAL A 276 -19.51 0.49 -2.81
C VAL A 276 -19.03 -0.96 -2.68
N LEU A 277 -18.32 -1.48 -3.68
CA LEU A 277 -17.77 -2.84 -3.63
C LEU A 277 -16.75 -3.00 -2.51
N CYS A 278 -15.78 -2.08 -2.40
CA CYS A 278 -14.81 -2.06 -1.32
C CYS A 278 -15.47 -1.89 0.06
N PHE A 279 -16.52 -1.07 0.15
CA PHE A 279 -17.26 -0.85 1.39
C PHE A 279 -17.99 -2.10 1.86
N VAL A 280 -18.70 -2.79 0.96
CA VAL A 280 -19.38 -4.06 1.27
C VAL A 280 -18.36 -5.11 1.71
N ARG A 281 -17.24 -5.23 0.99
CA ARG A 281 -16.14 -6.13 1.35
C ARG A 281 -15.59 -5.81 2.74
N TRP A 282 -15.31 -4.54 3.01
CA TRP A 282 -14.82 -4.06 4.30
C TRP A 282 -15.83 -4.32 5.43
N LEU A 283 -17.13 -4.11 5.22
CA LEU A 283 -18.16 -4.40 6.22
C LEU A 283 -18.22 -5.89 6.59
N VAL A 284 -18.17 -6.79 5.60
CA VAL A 284 -18.17 -8.24 5.84
C VAL A 284 -16.94 -8.64 6.67
N ASN A 285 -15.80 -8.07 6.33
CA ASN A 285 -14.52 -8.27 7.01
C ASN A 285 -14.54 -7.72 8.45
N ALA A 286 -14.96 -6.47 8.63
CA ALA A 286 -15.07 -5.80 9.92
C ALA A 286 -16.07 -6.50 10.85
N HIS A 287 -17.21 -6.95 10.34
CA HIS A 287 -18.19 -7.71 11.11
C HIS A 287 -17.64 -9.06 11.56
N THR A 288 -16.90 -9.77 10.69
CA THR A 288 -16.23 -11.02 11.05
C THR A 288 -15.20 -10.81 12.15
N LEU A 289 -14.42 -9.73 12.04
CA LEU A 289 -13.46 -9.36 13.08
C LEU A 289 -14.16 -9.00 14.40
N HIS A 290 -15.22 -8.20 14.35
CA HIS A 290 -16.00 -7.82 15.53
C HIS A 290 -16.57 -9.04 16.26
N ARG A 291 -17.07 -10.06 15.53
CA ARG A 291 -17.51 -11.32 16.14
C ARG A 291 -16.37 -12.02 16.87
N ARG A 292 -15.20 -12.16 16.22
CA ARG A 292 -14.01 -12.75 16.85
C ARG A 292 -13.57 -11.97 18.09
N TRP A 293 -13.65 -10.64 18.07
CA TRP A 293 -13.36 -9.78 19.21
C TRP A 293 -14.34 -10.00 20.37
N ARG A 294 -15.65 -10.03 20.06
CA ARG A 294 -16.72 -10.22 21.04
C ARG A 294 -16.62 -11.57 21.73
N ASP A 295 -16.30 -12.60 20.97
CA ASP A 295 -16.26 -13.98 21.47
C ASP A 295 -14.96 -14.28 22.25
N GLY A 296 -14.19 -13.25 22.61
CA GLY A 296 -12.97 -13.37 23.40
C GLY A 296 -11.80 -13.80 22.53
N LEU A 297 -11.28 -12.87 21.72
CA LEU A 297 -10.00 -13.06 21.04
C LEU A 297 -9.00 -13.64 22.04
N PRO A 298 -8.41 -14.83 21.77
CA PRO A 298 -7.35 -15.32 22.63
C PRO A 298 -6.31 -14.22 22.72
N SER A 299 -5.83 -13.92 23.94
CA SER A 299 -4.90 -12.82 24.22
C SER A 299 -3.65 -12.81 23.32
N ASN A 300 -3.37 -13.94 22.68
CA ASN A 300 -2.25 -14.15 21.77
C ASN A 300 -2.56 -13.83 20.30
N PHE A 301 -3.80 -13.54 19.92
CA PHE A 301 -4.20 -13.39 18.51
C PHE A 301 -3.56 -12.17 17.82
N LEU A 302 -3.23 -11.11 18.57
CA LEU A 302 -2.45 -9.98 18.04
C LEU A 302 -0.97 -10.36 17.81
N ALA A 303 -0.43 -11.31 18.58
CA ALA A 303 0.94 -11.78 18.43
C ALA A 303 1.07 -12.90 17.38
N THR A 304 0.05 -13.73 17.21
CA THR A 304 0.10 -14.96 16.40
C THR A 304 -1.08 -15.03 15.43
N GLN A 305 -1.13 -14.17 14.40
CA GLN A 305 -1.93 -14.52 13.23
C GLN A 305 -1.20 -15.61 12.42
N PRO A 306 -1.89 -16.70 12.04
CA PRO A 306 -1.32 -17.76 11.23
C PRO A 306 -1.01 -17.25 9.81
N SER A 307 0.18 -17.60 9.31
CA SER A 307 0.83 -17.08 8.10
C SER A 307 0.09 -17.35 6.77
N GLY A 308 -1.12 -17.93 6.78
CA GLY A 308 -1.83 -18.34 5.56
C GLY A 308 -3.26 -17.79 5.40
N GLU A 309 -3.88 -17.25 6.46
CA GLU A 309 -5.25 -16.69 6.39
C GLU A 309 -5.24 -15.14 6.43
N ALA A 310 -4.05 -14.56 6.58
CA ALA A 310 -3.78 -13.14 6.73
C ALA A 310 -3.72 -12.39 5.37
N ASP A 311 -3.72 -13.12 4.25
CA ASP A 311 -3.61 -12.56 2.88
C ASP A 311 -4.76 -11.62 2.47
N LEU A 312 -5.81 -11.46 3.30
CA LEU A 312 -7.09 -10.91 2.84
C LEU A 312 -7.45 -9.50 3.27
N MET A 313 -6.84 -9.02 4.35
CA MET A 313 -7.05 -7.67 4.89
C MET A 313 -5.70 -7.07 5.19
N PHE A 314 -4.97 -6.63 4.16
CA PHE A 314 -3.70 -5.90 4.30
C PHE A 314 -2.84 -6.36 5.51
N SER A 315 -2.65 -7.68 5.68
CA SER A 315 -1.82 -8.19 6.78
C SER A 315 -0.37 -8.10 6.37
N MET A 316 0.06 -6.86 6.28
CA MET A 316 1.42 -6.44 6.16
C MET A 316 2.07 -6.64 7.53
N ARG A 317 2.48 -7.88 7.83
CA ARG A 317 3.50 -8.09 8.87
C ARG A 317 4.79 -7.46 8.34
N LEU A 318 5.41 -6.61 9.13
CA LEU A 318 6.86 -6.44 9.01
C LEU A 318 7.47 -7.86 9.08
N PRO A 319 8.36 -8.25 8.16
CA PRO A 319 8.98 -9.57 8.19
C PRO A 319 9.55 -9.79 9.59
N ASN A 320 9.10 -10.86 10.24
CA ASN A 320 9.47 -11.17 11.60
C ASN A 320 11.00 -11.29 11.65
N VAL A 321 11.67 -10.30 12.27
CA VAL A 321 13.14 -10.18 12.25
C VAL A 321 13.80 -11.34 12.99
N GLU A 322 13.04 -12.06 13.80
CA GLU A 322 13.51 -13.16 14.64
C GLU A 322 13.67 -14.49 13.90
N GLY A 323 13.15 -14.64 12.67
CA GLY A 323 13.17 -15.92 11.94
C GLY A 323 14.48 -16.26 11.22
N ALA A 324 15.39 -15.30 11.02
CA ALA A 324 16.58 -15.49 10.18
C ALA A 324 17.86 -15.89 10.94
N VAL A 325 17.84 -15.89 12.28
CA VAL A 325 19.02 -16.29 13.09
C VAL A 325 19.10 -17.82 13.28
N CYS A 326 18.07 -18.57 12.88
CA CYS A 326 18.07 -20.04 12.92
C CYS A 326 18.21 -20.70 11.53
N ALA A 327 18.78 -19.99 10.55
CA ALA A 327 19.34 -20.67 9.39
C ALA A 327 20.53 -21.51 9.86
N LYS A 328 20.24 -22.79 10.10
CA LYS A 328 21.19 -23.85 10.46
C LYS A 328 22.38 -23.78 9.51
N VAL A 329 23.51 -23.27 10.00
CA VAL A 329 24.81 -23.42 9.33
C VAL A 329 24.97 -24.92 9.07
N PRO A 330 25.14 -25.37 7.81
CA PRO A 330 25.49 -26.75 7.55
C PRO A 330 26.80 -27.02 8.32
N GLY A 331 26.73 -27.90 9.31
CA GLY A 331 27.91 -28.35 10.03
C GLY A 331 28.79 -29.09 9.02
N ASP A 332 29.82 -28.41 8.56
CA ASP A 332 30.91 -29.00 7.78
C ASP A 332 31.74 -29.83 8.75
N GLY A 333 31.70 -31.14 8.56
CA GLY A 333 32.52 -32.10 9.29
C GLY A 333 33.90 -32.20 8.66
N ASP A 334 34.91 -32.07 9.53
CA ASP A 334 36.17 -32.82 9.51
C ASP A 334 37.08 -32.73 8.25
N LYS A 335 38.15 -31.92 8.34
CA LYS A 335 39.51 -32.38 8.72
C LYS A 335 40.58 -31.28 8.60
N PRO A 336 41.65 -31.34 9.43
CA PRO A 336 42.81 -30.47 9.31
C PRO A 336 43.86 -31.08 8.35
N ALA A 337 44.38 -30.29 7.43
CA ALA A 337 45.63 -30.57 6.73
C ALA A 337 46.57 -29.36 6.84
N SER A 338 47.76 -29.67 7.32
CA SER A 338 48.93 -28.84 7.60
C SER A 338 49.48 -28.06 6.38
N PRO A 339 50.45 -27.14 6.58
CA PRO A 339 50.73 -26.03 5.68
C PRO A 339 51.76 -26.38 4.60
N ILE A 340 51.63 -25.76 3.43
CA ILE A 340 52.65 -25.74 2.38
C ILE A 340 52.97 -24.28 2.03
N ARG A 341 54.25 -23.93 2.20
CA ARG A 341 54.93 -22.77 1.62
C ARG A 341 55.12 -22.96 0.11
N HIS A 342 55.02 -21.91 -0.71
CA HIS A 342 56.15 -21.14 -1.27
C HIS A 342 55.68 -20.25 -2.45
N GLU A 343 56.32 -19.06 -2.53
CA GLU A 343 56.66 -18.23 -3.71
C GLU A 343 55.54 -17.66 -4.59
N ASP A 344 55.38 -16.34 -4.58
CA ASP A 344 56.06 -15.36 -5.45
C ASP A 344 55.73 -15.56 -6.94
N ASP A 345 54.92 -14.67 -7.51
CA ASP A 345 55.48 -13.71 -8.48
C ASP A 345 54.51 -12.57 -8.86
N THR A 346 55.15 -11.41 -9.05
CA THR A 346 54.84 -10.25 -9.92
C THR A 346 53.64 -10.35 -10.89
N ARG A 347 52.86 -9.28 -11.18
CA ARG A 347 53.27 -8.01 -11.81
C ARG A 347 52.02 -7.13 -12.10
N SER A 348 52.20 -5.79 -12.05
CA SER A 348 51.62 -4.75 -12.95
C SER A 348 50.08 -4.63 -13.08
N SER A 349 49.43 -3.47 -13.25
CA SER A 349 49.71 -2.04 -13.24
C SER A 349 48.37 -1.36 -13.64
N VAL A 350 48.30 -0.02 -13.59
CA VAL A 350 47.22 0.85 -14.14
C VAL A 350 45.97 0.95 -13.26
N GLY A 351 45.48 2.10 -12.83
CA GLY A 351 45.82 3.50 -13.07
C GLY A 351 44.65 4.34 -12.57
N CYS A 352 44.88 5.21 -11.59
CA CYS A 352 43.90 6.19 -11.15
C CYS A 352 43.69 7.22 -12.28
N SER A 353 42.45 7.43 -12.70
CA SER A 353 42.08 8.61 -13.47
C SER A 353 41.02 9.42 -12.75
N SER A 354 41.35 10.70 -12.73
CA SER A 354 40.84 11.83 -11.98
C SER A 354 39.62 12.47 -12.62
N ALA A 355 38.79 13.06 -11.74
CA ALA A 355 38.13 14.37 -11.87
C ALA A 355 37.54 14.75 -13.23
N GLY A 356 36.21 14.56 -13.36
CA GLY A 356 35.38 15.29 -14.31
C GLY A 356 34.83 16.57 -13.65
N THR A 357 35.32 17.72 -14.12
CA THR A 357 34.87 19.07 -13.79
C THR A 357 33.43 19.27 -14.29
N VAL A 358 32.47 19.48 -13.38
CA VAL A 358 31.11 19.90 -13.72
C VAL A 358 31.08 21.42 -13.82
N THR A 359 30.89 21.91 -15.05
CA THR A 359 30.69 23.33 -15.37
C THR A 359 29.31 23.78 -14.89
N THR A 360 29.30 24.69 -13.92
CA THR A 360 28.12 25.39 -13.42
C THR A 360 27.62 26.35 -14.50
N GLN A 361 26.49 26.04 -15.15
CA GLN A 361 25.76 27.03 -15.94
C GLN A 361 25.05 28.00 -15.01
N ARG A 362 25.48 29.26 -15.10
CA ARG A 362 24.97 30.42 -14.38
C ARG A 362 23.62 30.83 -14.96
N THR A 363 22.54 30.54 -14.26
CA THR A 363 21.20 31.06 -14.54
C THR A 363 21.20 32.58 -14.37
N GLN A 364 20.76 33.31 -15.40
CA GLN A 364 20.53 34.75 -15.33
C GLN A 364 19.31 35.06 -14.45
N PRO A 365 19.33 36.15 -13.66
CA PRO A 365 18.15 36.62 -12.95
C PRO A 365 17.21 37.36 -13.92
N HIS A 366 15.97 36.89 -14.04
CA HIS A 366 14.88 37.67 -14.62
C HIS A 366 14.55 38.85 -13.69
N GLY A 367 14.51 40.05 -14.28
CA GLY A 367 14.14 41.29 -13.61
C GLY A 367 12.64 41.37 -13.26
N PRO A 368 12.24 42.38 -12.47
CA PRO A 368 10.89 42.51 -11.93
C PRO A 368 9.90 42.96 -13.01
N CYS A 369 8.75 42.29 -13.09
CA CYS A 369 7.59 42.77 -13.83
C CYS A 369 6.98 43.95 -13.06
N GLY A 370 6.86 45.09 -13.74
CA GLY A 370 6.19 46.28 -13.24
C GLY A 370 4.68 46.12 -13.21
N GLU A 371 4.08 46.83 -12.25
CA GLU A 371 2.65 47.07 -12.13
C GLU A 371 2.14 47.95 -13.28
N GLY A 372 0.96 47.62 -13.78
CA GLY A 372 0.17 48.39 -14.75
C GLY A 372 -1.26 47.90 -14.73
#